data_AF-A0ABC8T885-F1
#
_entry.id   AF-A0ABC8T885-F1
#
_cell.length_a   1.000
_cell.length_b   1.000
_cell.length_c   1.000
_cell.angle_alpha   90.00
_cell.angle_beta   90.00
_cell.angle_gamma   90.00
#
_symmetry.space_group_name_H-M   'P 1'
#
loop_
_entity.id
_entity.type
_entity.pdbx_description
1 polymer ?
#
loop_
_entity_poly.entity_id
_entity_poly.type
_entity_poly.pdbx_seq_one_letter_code
_entity_poly.pdbx_strand_id
1 'polypeptide(L)'
;MVMHKNQEGSAVFEMLNRALEVARREKRVTEERSIRILIAQMHVVKGELEDGLKEFQDLIDENPRDFRPYLCQGVIYSLLDRKKEAEEQFEIYRSLVPEEFPQRVFLDDVVLAAKTEPRQTV
;
A
#
# COMPACT_ATOMS: atom_id res chain seq x y z
N MET A 1 -15.95 18.19 17.59
CA MET A 1 -15.28 18.77 16.40
C MET A 1 -13.78 18.64 16.64
N VAL A 2 -13.14 17.58 16.14
CA VAL A 2 -11.72 17.30 16.41
C VAL A 2 -10.93 17.54 15.12
N MET A 3 -10.44 18.76 14.94
CA MET A 3 -9.59 19.16 13.80
C MET A 3 -8.10 18.83 14.01
N HIS A 4 -7.77 17.80 14.81
CA HIS A 4 -6.37 17.41 15.05
C HIS A 4 -5.79 16.43 14.01
N LYS A 5 -6.63 15.75 13.20
CA LYS A 5 -6.15 14.74 12.23
C LYS A 5 -5.33 15.29 11.06
N ASN A 6 -5.47 16.58 10.72
CA ASN A 6 -4.80 17.13 9.52
C ASN A 6 -3.35 17.55 9.74
N GLN A 7 -2.91 17.84 10.97
CA GLN A 7 -1.53 18.25 11.23
C GLN A 7 -0.57 17.04 11.34
N GLU A 8 -1.04 15.93 11.90
CA GLU A 8 -0.23 14.71 12.09
C GLU A 8 0.10 14.04 10.76
N GLY A 9 -0.87 13.95 9.84
CA GLY A 9 -0.64 13.40 8.50
C GLY A 9 0.42 14.19 7.72
N SER A 10 0.39 15.53 7.81
CA SER A 10 1.39 16.39 7.16
C SER A 10 2.80 16.16 7.72
N ALA A 11 2.93 16.05 9.04
CA ALA A 11 4.22 15.80 9.68
C ALA A 11 4.80 14.42 9.33
N VAL A 12 3.96 13.38 9.29
CA VAL A 12 4.38 12.03 8.89
C VAL A 12 4.85 12.01 7.44
N PHE A 13 4.13 12.67 6.53
CA PHE A 13 4.56 12.82 5.14
C PHE A 13 5.92 13.51 5.02
N GLU A 14 6.16 14.59 5.76
CA GLU A 14 7.45 15.27 5.77
C GLU A 14 8.58 14.35 6.27
N MET A 15 8.34 13.60 7.35
CA MET A 15 9.32 12.66 7.89
C MET A 15 9.67 11.54 6.90
N LEU A 16 8.66 10.95 6.25
CA LEU A 16 8.87 9.90 5.26
C LEU A 16 9.62 10.41 4.03
N ASN A 17 9.30 11.63 3.56
CA ASN A 17 10.03 12.23 2.43
C ASN A 17 11.49 12.52 2.76
N ARG A 18 11.79 13.01 3.97
CA ARG A 18 13.19 13.18 4.42
C ARG A 18 13.92 11.85 4.53
N ALA A 19 13.26 10.81 5.04
CA ALA A 19 13.83 9.47 5.11
C ALA A 19 14.10 8.90 3.71
N LEU A 20 13.20 9.14 2.75
CA LEU A 20 13.36 8.75 1.36
C LEU A 20 14.55 9.43 0.70
N GLU A 21 14.75 10.72 0.94
CA GLU A 21 15.90 11.48 0.43
C GLU A 21 17.22 10.91 0.96
N VAL A 22 17.28 10.61 2.26
CA VAL A 22 18.47 9.99 2.88
C VAL A 22 18.73 8.61 2.27
N ALA A 23 17.69 7.76 2.13
CA ALA A 23 17.82 6.44 1.54
C ALA A 23 18.34 6.49 0.10
N ARG A 24 17.82 7.41 -0.72
CA ARG A 24 18.27 7.66 -2.10
C ARG A 24 19.73 8.11 -2.16
N ARG A 25 20.09 9.12 -1.36
CA ARG A 25 21.46 9.64 -1.30
C ARG A 25 22.47 8.56 -0.91
N GLU A 26 22.09 7.68 0.01
CA GLU A 26 22.93 6.60 0.51
C GLU A 26 22.77 5.30 -0.28
N LYS A 27 21.98 5.28 -1.36
CA LYS A 27 21.70 4.12 -2.22
C LYS A 27 21.18 2.90 -1.44
N ARG A 28 20.40 3.15 -0.39
CA ARG A 28 19.74 2.15 0.44
C ARG A 28 18.44 1.69 -0.23
N VAL A 29 18.58 0.87 -1.27
CA VAL A 29 17.47 0.49 -2.18
C VAL A 29 16.32 -0.21 -1.45
N THR A 30 16.61 -1.06 -0.47
CA THR A 30 15.57 -1.79 0.28
C THR A 30 14.73 -0.85 1.16
N GLU A 31 15.39 0.08 1.82
CA GLU A 31 14.79 1.11 2.67
C GLU A 31 14.00 2.11 1.82
N GLU A 32 14.57 2.55 0.69
CA GLU A 32 13.88 3.41 -0.27
C GLU A 32 12.53 2.80 -0.68
N ARG A 33 12.50 1.55 -1.13
CA ARG A 33 11.25 0.87 -1.51
C ARG A 33 10.27 0.77 -0.34
N SER A 34 10.77 0.42 0.85
CA SER A 34 9.92 0.28 2.03
C SER A 34 9.31 1.62 2.46
N ILE A 35 10.06 2.72 2.36
CA ILE A 35 9.57 4.07 2.64
C ILE A 35 8.53 4.49 1.59
N ARG A 36 8.77 4.21 0.31
CA ARG A 36 7.80 4.50 -0.76
C ARG A 36 6.48 3.75 -0.56
N ILE A 37 6.52 2.49 -0.12
CA ILE A 37 5.31 1.73 0.26
C ILE A 37 4.54 2.46 1.37
N LEU A 38 5.23 2.96 2.40
CA LEU A 38 4.58 3.71 3.49
C LEU A 38 3.95 5.02 3.01
N ILE A 39 4.62 5.75 2.12
CA ILE A 39 4.08 6.97 1.49
C ILE A 39 2.81 6.65 0.69
N ALA A 40 2.84 5.59 -0.12
CA ALA A 40 1.68 5.15 -0.89
C ALA A 40 0.50 4.73 0.00
N GLN A 41 0.76 3.99 1.09
CA GLN A 41 -0.26 3.64 2.09
C GLN A 41 -0.85 4.88 2.78
N MET A 42 -0.03 5.91 3.03
CA MET A 42 -0.50 7.17 3.60
C MET A 42 -1.45 7.93 2.66
N HIS A 43 -1.19 7.91 1.34
CA HIS A 43 -2.14 8.42 0.35
C HIS A 43 -3.49 7.69 0.44
N VAL A 44 -3.47 6.35 0.53
CA VAL A 44 -4.69 5.55 0.69
C VAL A 44 -5.46 5.91 1.96
N VAL A 45 -4.78 6.07 3.10
CA VAL A 45 -5.40 6.46 4.37
C VAL A 45 -6.04 7.86 4.30
N LYS A 46 -5.49 8.76 3.47
CA LYS A 46 -6.06 10.10 3.23
C LYS A 46 -7.21 10.10 2.21
N GLY A 47 -7.53 8.95 1.60
CA GLY A 47 -8.52 8.83 0.54
C GLY A 47 -7.98 9.21 -0.85
N GLU A 48 -6.69 9.44 -0.98
CA GLU A 48 -5.98 9.74 -2.23
C GLU A 48 -5.65 8.41 -2.95
N LEU A 49 -6.71 7.67 -3.32
CA LEU A 49 -6.59 6.29 -3.79
C LEU A 49 -5.83 6.18 -5.13
N GLU A 50 -6.04 7.13 -6.03
CA GLU A 50 -5.38 7.19 -7.35
C GLU A 50 -3.87 7.47 -7.23
N ASP A 51 -3.47 8.37 -6.31
CA ASP A 51 -2.07 8.65 -6.01
C ASP A 51 -1.38 7.40 -5.42
N GLY A 52 -2.07 6.71 -4.50
CA GLY A 52 -1.62 5.43 -3.97
C GLY A 52 -1.43 4.37 -5.08
N LEU A 53 -2.40 4.22 -5.98
CA LEU A 53 -2.31 3.28 -7.10
C LEU A 53 -1.11 3.56 -8.01
N LYS A 54 -0.85 4.83 -8.32
CA LYS A 54 0.29 5.24 -9.14
C LYS A 54 1.62 4.88 -8.49
N GLU A 55 1.80 5.22 -7.21
CA GLU A 55 3.04 4.88 -6.50
C GLU A 55 3.26 3.36 -6.40
N PHE A 56 2.19 2.59 -6.18
CA PHE A 56 2.29 1.13 -6.19
C PHE A 56 2.61 0.58 -7.58
N GLN A 57 2.11 1.19 -8.67
CA GLN A 57 2.48 0.80 -10.02
C GLN A 57 3.96 1.05 -10.30
N ASP A 58 4.48 2.22 -9.93
CA ASP A 58 5.90 2.53 -10.09
C ASP A 58 6.79 1.54 -9.31
N LEU A 59 6.35 1.12 -8.10
CA LEU A 59 7.04 0.09 -7.31
C LEU A 59 7.01 -1.30 -7.96
N ILE A 60 5.91 -1.64 -8.64
CA ILE A 60 5.79 -2.89 -9.41
C ILE A 60 6.75 -2.86 -10.60
N ASP A 61 6.78 -1.75 -11.34
CA ASP A 61 7.63 -1.60 -12.52
C ASP A 61 9.14 -1.72 -12.15
N GLU A 62 9.51 -1.25 -10.95
CA GLU A 62 10.86 -1.39 -10.41
C GLU A 62 11.19 -2.79 -9.88
N ASN A 63 10.23 -3.46 -9.23
CA ASN A 63 10.42 -4.80 -8.69
C ASN A 63 9.13 -5.65 -8.76
N PRO A 64 8.89 -6.33 -9.90
CA PRO A 64 7.69 -7.15 -10.09
C PRO A 64 7.58 -8.37 -9.16
N ARG A 65 8.65 -8.70 -8.41
CA ARG A 65 8.65 -9.82 -7.46
C ARG A 65 8.30 -9.39 -6.03
N ASP A 66 8.17 -8.08 -5.78
CA ASP A 66 7.67 -7.59 -4.50
C ASP A 66 6.16 -7.80 -4.43
N PHE A 67 5.70 -8.66 -3.52
CA PHE A 67 4.27 -8.94 -3.40
C PHE A 67 3.46 -7.79 -2.76
N ARG A 68 4.13 -6.86 -2.05
CA ARG A 68 3.46 -5.84 -1.22
C ARG A 68 2.62 -4.84 -2.03
N PRO A 69 3.11 -4.29 -3.16
CA PRO A 69 2.33 -3.40 -3.99
C PRO A 69 1.06 -4.05 -4.55
N TYR A 70 1.13 -5.32 -4.98
CA TYR A 70 -0.04 -6.06 -5.48
C TYR A 70 -1.12 -6.22 -4.40
N LEU A 71 -0.74 -6.59 -3.17
CA LEU A 71 -1.69 -6.64 -2.05
C LEU A 71 -2.38 -5.28 -1.84
N CYS A 72 -1.60 -4.20 -1.83
CA CYS A 72 -2.12 -2.86 -1.61
C CYS A 72 -3.03 -2.39 -2.76
N GLN A 73 -2.66 -2.63 -4.03
CA GLN A 73 -3.52 -2.34 -5.18
C GLN A 73 -4.83 -3.12 -5.11
N GLY A 74 -4.80 -4.40 -4.69
CA GLY A 74 -6.00 -5.21 -4.50
C GLY A 74 -6.95 -4.61 -3.45
N VAL A 75 -6.41 -4.11 -2.33
CA VAL A 75 -7.19 -3.39 -1.31
C VAL A 75 -7.78 -2.10 -1.89
N ILE A 76 -6.99 -1.29 -2.60
CA ILE A 76 -7.48 -0.03 -3.20
C ILE A 76 -8.58 -0.30 -4.22
N TYR A 77 -8.39 -1.27 -5.12
CA TYR A 77 -9.41 -1.64 -6.09
C TYR A 77 -10.69 -2.15 -5.41
N SER A 78 -10.59 -2.86 -4.28
CA SER A 78 -11.74 -3.25 -3.48
C SER A 78 -12.48 -2.02 -2.92
N LEU A 79 -11.77 -1.02 -2.39
CA LEU A 79 -12.34 0.25 -1.92
C LEU A 79 -13.03 1.06 -3.04
N LEU A 80 -12.54 0.92 -4.27
CA LEU A 80 -13.11 1.52 -5.48
C LEU A 80 -14.26 0.71 -6.09
N ASP A 81 -14.67 -0.43 -5.49
CA ASP A 81 -15.64 -1.39 -6.03
C ASP A 81 -15.23 -2.01 -7.39
N ARG A 82 -13.93 -1.99 -7.69
CA ARG A 82 -13.29 -2.58 -8.87
C ARG A 82 -12.91 -4.03 -8.61
N LYS A 83 -13.93 -4.86 -8.38
CA LYS A 83 -13.76 -6.25 -7.88
C LYS A 83 -12.91 -7.15 -8.77
N LYS A 84 -12.98 -6.96 -10.10
CA LYS A 84 -12.19 -7.75 -11.05
C LYS A 84 -10.71 -7.44 -10.92
N GLU A 85 -10.35 -6.15 -10.99
CA GLU A 85 -8.96 -5.74 -10.82
C GLU A 85 -8.44 -6.10 -9.43
N ALA A 86 -9.27 -5.98 -8.39
CA ALA A 86 -8.89 -6.41 -7.04
C ALA A 86 -8.50 -7.90 -6.98
N GLU A 87 -9.32 -8.78 -7.58
CA GLU A 87 -9.03 -10.22 -7.62
C GLU A 87 -7.74 -10.51 -8.38
N GLU A 88 -7.53 -9.90 -9.54
CA GLU A 88 -6.30 -10.06 -10.33
C GLU A 88 -5.06 -9.70 -9.51
N GLN A 89 -5.10 -8.61 -8.74
CA GLN A 89 -3.98 -8.22 -7.89
C GLN A 89 -3.77 -9.19 -6.72
N PHE A 90 -4.85 -9.70 -6.12
CA PHE A 90 -4.76 -10.67 -5.03
C PHE A 90 -4.23 -12.04 -5.50
N GLU A 91 -4.55 -12.47 -6.72
CA GLU A 91 -3.99 -13.67 -7.32
C GLU A 91 -2.48 -13.54 -7.52
N ILE A 92 -2.01 -12.40 -8.06
CA ILE A 92 -0.59 -12.13 -8.22
C ILE A 92 0.12 -12.10 -6.87
N TYR A 93 -0.43 -11.37 -5.89
CA TYR A 93 0.06 -11.34 -4.51
C TYR A 93 0.26 -12.76 -3.96
N ARG A 94 -0.76 -13.63 -4.05
CA ARG A 94 -0.70 -15.01 -3.55
C ARG A 94 0.36 -15.86 -4.24
N SER A 95 0.64 -15.59 -5.53
CA SER A 95 1.67 -16.29 -6.28
C SER A 95 3.11 -15.90 -5.89
N LEU A 96 3.28 -14.71 -5.30
CA LEU A 96 4.60 -14.14 -4.97
C LEU A 96 4.96 -14.29 -3.50
N VAL A 97 3.99 -14.40 -2.59
CA VAL A 97 4.25 -14.57 -1.16
C VAL A 97 4.87 -15.95 -0.89
N PRO A 98 6.02 -16.01 -0.20
CA PRO A 98 6.60 -17.27 0.23
C PRO A 98 5.65 -18.04 1.17
N GLU A 99 5.59 -19.36 1.02
CA GLU A 99 4.72 -20.20 1.85
C GLU A 99 4.99 -20.06 3.35
N GLU A 100 6.27 -19.91 3.71
CA GLU A 100 6.75 -19.77 5.09
C GLU A 100 6.76 -18.32 5.60
N PHE A 101 6.12 -17.39 4.89
CA PHE A 101 6.08 -15.99 5.30
C PHE A 101 5.33 -15.85 6.64
N PRO A 102 5.98 -15.37 7.72
CA PRO A 102 5.41 -15.47 9.07
C PRO A 102 4.06 -14.78 9.25
N GLN A 103 3.77 -13.75 8.46
CA GLN A 103 2.52 -12.98 8.53
C GLN A 103 1.50 -13.38 7.46
N ARG A 104 1.69 -14.49 6.73
CA ARG A 104 0.81 -14.89 5.62
C ARG A 104 -0.67 -14.98 6.02
N VAL A 105 -0.97 -15.59 7.17
CA VAL A 105 -2.34 -15.71 7.71
C VAL A 105 -2.97 -14.32 7.88
N PHE A 106 -2.24 -13.39 8.48
CA PHE A 106 -2.72 -12.02 8.66
C PHE A 106 -2.99 -11.33 7.32
N LEU A 107 -2.12 -11.52 6.31
CA LEU A 107 -2.33 -10.93 4.99
C LEU A 107 -3.52 -11.56 4.26
N ASP A 108 -3.78 -12.85 4.45
CA ASP A 108 -4.97 -13.52 3.90
C ASP A 108 -6.26 -12.99 4.57
N ASP A 109 -6.22 -12.69 5.86
CA ASP A 109 -7.32 -12.02 6.57
C ASP A 109 -7.59 -10.62 6.01
N VAL A 110 -6.53 -9.86 5.67
CA VAL A 110 -6.66 -8.56 4.99
C VAL A 110 -7.37 -8.71 3.64
N VAL A 111 -7.00 -9.72 2.84
CA VAL A 111 -7.68 -10.01 1.57
C VAL A 111 -9.16 -10.36 1.80
N LEU A 112 -9.45 -11.17 2.82
CA LEU A 112 -10.83 -11.53 3.15
C LEU A 112 -11.65 -10.31 3.57
N ALA A 113 -11.10 -9.45 4.43
CA ALA A 113 -11.74 -8.21 4.86
C ALA A 113 -12.03 -7.30 3.66
N ALA A 114 -11.04 -7.08 2.79
CA ALA A 114 -11.20 -6.25 1.59
C ALA A 114 -12.31 -6.74 0.66
N LYS A 115 -12.54 -8.06 0.59
CA LYS A 115 -13.62 -8.66 -0.22
C LYS A 115 -15.01 -8.60 0.43
N THR A 116 -15.07 -8.48 1.75
CA THR A 116 -16.32 -8.68 2.52
C THR A 116 -16.88 -7.39 3.11
N GLU A 117 -16.08 -6.36 3.30
CA GLU A 117 -16.55 -5.11 3.89
C GLU A 117 -17.38 -4.28 2.88
N PRO A 118 -18.69 -4.03 3.14
CA PRO A 118 -19.42 -3.01 2.42
C PRO A 118 -18.87 -1.63 2.82
N ARG A 119 -18.78 -0.68 1.86
CA ARG A 119 -18.38 0.71 2.13
C ARG A 119 -19.06 1.21 3.40
N GLN A 120 -18.28 1.63 4.39
CA GLN A 120 -18.80 2.54 5.41
C GLN A 120 -19.12 3.85 4.69
N THR A 121 -20.40 4.03 4.31
CA THR A 121 -20.94 5.34 3.94
C THR A 121 -20.76 6.26 5.13
N VAL A 122 -19.86 7.23 4.98
CA VAL A 122 -19.73 8.38 5.88
C VAL A 122 -20.87 9.36 5.60
#